data_AF-A0A0F9QQ85-F1
#
_entry.id   AF-A0A0F9QQ85-F1
#
_cell.length_a   1.000
_cell.length_b   1.000
_cell.length_c   1.000
_cell.angle_alpha   90.00
_cell.angle_beta   90.00
_cell.angle_gamma   90.00
#
_symmetry.space_group_name_H-M   'P 1'
#
loop_
_entity.id
_entity.type
_entity.pdbx_description
1 polymer ?
#
loop_
_entity_poly.entity_id
_entity_poly.type
_entity_poly.pdbx_seq_one_letter_code
_entity_poly.pdbx_strand_id
1 'polypeptide(L)'
;MDEKPKNDLASDAKIIYRWLNPNPSRRARMIANEAKEYIVEENAEANSGIIVYGRYANETIANPWSTRALVKQLIDERNTLKASRENLVDVLERIHIWQRAYPLKAFPKPDLKKAAEVLKDAGMTLDAITADNMRHVLDQIKSMVDLALKEAKET
;
A
#
# COMPACT_ATOMS: atom_id res chain seq x y z
N MET A 1 26.64 4.27 -36.97
CA MET A 1 27.34 4.49 -35.68
C MET A 1 26.23 4.80 -34.70
N ASP A 2 25.75 3.79 -33.98
CA ASP A 2 24.64 3.95 -33.05
C ASP A 2 25.17 4.61 -31.78
N GLU A 3 24.84 5.89 -31.59
CA GLU A 3 25.11 6.61 -30.36
C GLU A 3 24.30 5.97 -29.23
N LYS A 4 25.01 5.38 -28.25
CA LYS A 4 24.38 4.95 -27.00
C LYS A 4 23.76 6.18 -26.33
N PRO A 5 22.51 6.11 -25.85
CA PRO A 5 21.91 7.23 -25.15
C PRO A 5 22.71 7.55 -23.88
N LYS A 6 23.15 8.80 -23.76
CA LYS A 6 23.68 9.34 -22.51
C LYS A 6 22.50 9.46 -21.54
N ASN A 7 22.48 8.57 -20.55
CA ASN A 7 21.50 8.60 -19.47
C ASN A 7 21.82 9.76 -18.52
N ASP A 8 21.27 10.94 -18.81
CA ASP A 8 21.11 12.00 -17.83
C ASP A 8 20.03 11.55 -16.84
N LEU A 9 20.49 11.00 -15.72
CA LEU A 9 19.67 10.47 -14.64
C LEU A 9 18.83 11.60 -14.01
N ALA A 10 17.57 11.68 -14.40
CA ALA A 10 16.62 12.64 -13.87
C ALA A 10 16.49 12.52 -12.35
N SER A 11 16.60 13.67 -11.68
CA SER A 11 16.31 13.83 -10.27
C SER A 11 14.79 13.71 -10.08
N ASP A 12 14.34 12.61 -9.52
CA ASP A 12 13.49 12.62 -8.32
C ASP A 12 13.22 11.17 -7.87
N ALA A 13 13.55 10.90 -6.61
CA ALA A 13 13.49 9.60 -5.91
C ALA A 13 14.42 8.48 -6.45
N LYS A 14 15.74 8.66 -6.33
CA LYS A 14 16.68 7.52 -6.37
C LYS A 14 16.50 6.65 -5.13
N ILE A 15 15.82 5.51 -5.26
CA ILE A 15 15.83 4.49 -4.21
C ILE A 15 17.13 3.70 -4.35
N ILE A 16 18.05 3.92 -3.42
CA ILE A 16 19.30 3.17 -3.32
C ILE A 16 18.98 1.85 -2.63
N TYR A 17 18.92 0.77 -3.40
CA TYR A 17 18.76 -0.57 -2.85
C TYR A 17 20.12 -1.19 -2.56
N ARG A 18 20.32 -1.63 -1.30
CA ARG A 18 21.41 -2.53 -0.95
C ARG A 18 20.92 -3.96 -1.19
N TRP A 19 21.42 -4.58 -2.24
CA TRP A 19 20.99 -5.93 -2.62
C TRP A 19 21.41 -6.97 -1.56
N LEU A 20 20.42 -7.67 -1.00
CA LEU A 20 20.60 -8.74 -0.03
C LEU A 20 20.06 -10.05 -0.60
N ASN A 21 20.72 -10.61 -1.63
CA ASN A 21 20.38 -11.96 -2.09
C ASN A 21 20.97 -12.99 -1.12
N PRO A 22 20.15 -13.83 -0.45
CA PRO A 22 20.65 -14.85 0.47
C PRO A 22 21.29 -16.03 -0.27
N ASN A 23 21.03 -16.22 -1.56
CA ASN A 23 21.57 -17.34 -2.34
C ASN A 23 21.96 -16.95 -3.79
N PRO A 24 22.94 -16.05 -3.95
CA PRO A 24 23.39 -15.60 -5.27
C PRO A 24 24.08 -16.74 -6.03
N SER A 25 23.73 -16.87 -7.31
CA SER A 25 24.48 -17.74 -8.23
C SER A 25 25.96 -17.37 -8.24
N ARG A 26 26.85 -18.30 -8.61
CA ARG A 26 28.31 -18.08 -8.60
C ARG A 26 28.72 -16.82 -9.38
N ARG A 27 28.09 -16.59 -10.53
CA ARG A 27 28.31 -15.40 -11.38
C ARG A 27 27.70 -14.14 -10.76
N ALA A 28 26.57 -14.28 -10.09
CA ALA A 28 25.92 -13.18 -9.37
C ALA A 28 26.71 -12.76 -8.11
N ARG A 29 27.43 -13.68 -7.43
CA ARG A 29 28.39 -13.36 -6.36
C ARG A 29 29.58 -12.54 -6.84
N MET A 30 30.14 -12.90 -7.99
CA MET A 30 31.25 -12.14 -8.58
C MET A 30 30.83 -10.70 -8.86
N ILE A 31 29.62 -10.50 -9.38
CA ILE A 31 29.10 -9.16 -9.70
C ILE A 31 28.58 -8.41 -8.45
N ALA A 32 28.03 -9.12 -7.45
CA ALA A 32 27.64 -8.56 -6.15
C ALA A 32 28.83 -7.91 -5.44
N ASN A 33 30.02 -8.49 -5.60
CA ASN A 33 31.25 -7.96 -5.04
C ASN A 33 31.78 -6.72 -5.77
N GLU A 34 31.23 -6.38 -6.95
CA GLU A 34 31.72 -5.26 -7.78
C GLU A 34 30.76 -4.05 -7.80
N ALA A 35 29.44 -4.27 -7.65
CA ALA A 35 28.47 -3.18 -7.58
C ALA A 35 28.33 -2.66 -6.14
N LYS A 36 28.68 -1.39 -5.91
CA LYS A 36 28.55 -0.76 -4.58
C LYS A 36 27.11 -0.37 -4.25
N GLU A 37 26.34 -0.03 -5.27
CA GLU A 37 24.98 0.52 -5.18
C GLU A 37 24.15 0.08 -6.39
N TYR A 38 22.85 -0.11 -6.19
CA TYR A 38 21.87 -0.26 -7.26
C TYR A 38 20.90 0.93 -7.24
N ILE A 39 20.62 1.46 -8.42
CA ILE A 39 19.59 2.49 -8.64
C ILE A 39 18.44 1.81 -9.37
N VAL A 40 17.24 1.94 -8.83
CA VAL A 40 16.01 1.45 -9.46
C VAL A 40 15.22 2.65 -9.97
N GLU A 41 14.80 2.60 -11.22
CA GLU A 41 14.00 3.64 -11.87
C GLU A 41 12.72 3.00 -12.43
N GLU A 42 11.57 3.61 -12.19
CA GLU A 42 10.32 3.22 -12.85
C GLU A 42 10.35 3.68 -14.30
N ASN A 43 10.06 2.77 -15.22
CA ASN A 43 10.02 3.07 -16.64
C ASN A 43 8.92 2.25 -17.31
N ALA A 44 7.86 2.93 -17.76
CA ALA A 44 6.70 2.31 -18.37
C ALA A 44 6.99 1.61 -19.71
N GLU A 45 8.07 2.00 -20.39
CA GLU A 45 8.48 1.40 -21.67
C GLU A 45 9.32 0.13 -21.48
N ALA A 46 9.84 -0.12 -20.27
CA ALA A 46 10.53 -1.36 -19.95
C ALA A 46 9.52 -2.52 -19.80
N ASN A 47 9.84 -3.70 -20.32
CA ASN A 47 9.00 -4.90 -20.18
C ASN A 47 8.64 -5.25 -18.71
N SER A 48 9.51 -4.89 -17.77
CA SER A 48 9.32 -5.07 -16.32
C SER A 48 8.60 -3.90 -15.63
N GLY A 49 8.46 -2.76 -16.32
CA GLY A 49 8.04 -1.49 -15.72
C GLY A 49 9.13 -0.80 -14.87
N ILE A 50 10.31 -1.42 -14.75
CA ILE A 50 11.45 -0.92 -13.97
C ILE A 50 12.77 -1.19 -14.70
N ILE A 51 13.75 -0.31 -14.51
CA ILE A 51 15.15 -0.46 -14.93
C ILE A 51 16.03 -0.45 -13.68
N VAL A 52 16.99 -1.38 -13.61
CA VAL A 52 17.96 -1.46 -12.51
C VAL A 52 19.34 -1.15 -13.05
N TYR A 53 19.94 -0.08 -12.54
CA TYR A 53 21.32 0.28 -12.84
C TYR A 53 22.25 -0.20 -11.74
N GLY A 54 23.29 -0.95 -12.10
CA GLY A 54 24.39 -1.28 -11.20
C GLY A 54 25.51 -0.25 -11.32
N ARG A 55 25.97 0.30 -10.19
CA ARG A 55 27.12 1.21 -10.16
C ARG A 55 28.40 0.44 -9.85
N TYR A 56 29.24 0.30 -10.85
CA TYR A 56 30.57 -0.31 -10.80
C TYR A 56 31.63 0.79 -10.74
N ALA A 57 32.85 0.44 -10.32
CA ALA A 57 33.91 1.40 -9.95
C ALA A 57 34.00 2.66 -10.84
N ASN A 58 33.89 2.53 -12.16
CA ASN A 58 33.94 3.65 -13.11
C ASN A 58 32.76 3.72 -14.10
N GLU A 59 31.75 2.83 -13.98
CA GLU A 59 30.69 2.71 -14.98
C GLU A 59 29.32 2.40 -14.36
N THR A 60 28.26 2.91 -15.00
CA THR A 60 26.87 2.57 -14.67
C THR A 60 26.33 1.67 -15.77
N ILE A 61 25.94 0.45 -15.42
CA ILE A 61 25.43 -0.53 -16.39
C ILE A 61 23.93 -0.74 -16.12
N ALA A 62 23.10 -0.55 -17.14
CA ALA A 62 21.66 -0.83 -17.09
C ALA A 62 21.39 -2.33 -17.23
N ASN A 63 20.54 -2.87 -16.37
CA ASN A 63 20.09 -4.27 -16.35
C ASN A 63 21.20 -5.31 -16.57
N PRO A 64 22.32 -5.27 -15.81
CA PRO A 64 23.33 -6.30 -15.93
C PRO A 64 22.68 -7.67 -15.63
N TRP A 65 23.11 -8.72 -16.32
CA TRP A 65 22.45 -10.05 -16.23
C TRP A 65 22.34 -10.59 -14.78
N SER A 66 23.22 -10.12 -13.89
CA SER A 66 23.20 -10.36 -12.44
C SER A 66 21.98 -9.80 -11.70
N THR A 67 21.35 -8.73 -12.20
CA THR A 67 20.22 -8.08 -11.52
C THR A 67 18.89 -8.74 -11.83
N ARG A 68 18.82 -9.80 -12.67
CA ARG A 68 17.55 -10.50 -12.96
C ARG A 68 16.82 -10.98 -11.70
N ALA A 69 17.57 -11.52 -10.73
CA ALA A 69 16.99 -11.95 -9.46
C ALA A 69 16.47 -10.76 -8.63
N LEU A 70 17.20 -9.64 -8.62
CA LEU A 70 16.80 -8.39 -7.97
C LEU A 70 15.57 -7.77 -8.64
N VAL A 71 15.57 -7.69 -9.98
CA VAL A 71 14.42 -7.21 -10.77
C VAL A 71 13.19 -8.06 -10.48
N LYS A 72 13.32 -9.39 -10.46
CA LYS A 72 12.21 -10.28 -10.10
C LYS A 72 11.70 -9.99 -8.68
N GLN A 73 12.59 -9.94 -7.70
CA GLN A 73 12.24 -9.65 -6.31
C GLN A 73 11.50 -8.31 -6.19
N LEU A 74 12.00 -7.24 -6.82
CA LEU A 74 11.39 -5.92 -6.77
C LEU A 74 10.01 -5.89 -7.45
N ILE A 75 9.83 -6.64 -8.54
CA ILE A 75 8.52 -6.79 -9.19
C ILE A 75 7.56 -7.50 -8.25
N ASP A 76 8.00 -8.59 -7.62
CA ASP A 76 7.17 -9.36 -6.68
C ASP A 76 6.77 -8.48 -5.49
N GLU A 77 7.72 -7.78 -4.85
CA GLU A 77 7.48 -6.82 -3.75
C GLU A 77 6.52 -5.70 -4.17
N ARG A 78 6.73 -5.08 -5.33
CA ARG A 78 5.85 -4.03 -5.86
C ARG A 78 4.43 -4.54 -6.06
N ASN A 79 4.27 -5.74 -6.62
CA ASN A 79 2.96 -6.33 -6.86
C ASN A 79 2.24 -6.64 -5.55
N THR A 80 2.97 -7.16 -4.55
CA THR A 80 2.47 -7.37 -3.19
C THR A 80 1.99 -6.06 -2.55
N LEU A 81 2.82 -5.02 -2.60
CA LEU A 81 2.46 -3.71 -2.06
C LEU A 81 1.26 -3.09 -2.78
N LYS A 82 1.19 -3.26 -4.11
CA LYS A 82 0.06 -2.79 -4.91
C LYS A 82 -1.24 -3.49 -4.52
N ALA A 83 -1.22 -4.82 -4.37
CA ALA A 83 -2.38 -5.58 -3.93
C ALA A 83 -2.84 -5.17 -2.52
N SER A 84 -1.89 -5.02 -1.58
CA SER A 84 -2.18 -4.54 -0.22
C SER A 84 -2.80 -3.13 -0.23
N ARG A 85 -2.28 -2.23 -1.07
CA ARG A 85 -2.86 -0.90 -1.26
C ARG A 85 -4.28 -0.95 -1.82
N GLU A 86 -4.53 -1.75 -2.84
CA GLU A 86 -5.87 -1.89 -3.45
C GLU A 86 -6.89 -2.38 -2.42
N ASN A 87 -6.51 -3.33 -1.58
CA ASN A 87 -7.36 -3.81 -0.49
C ASN A 87 -7.68 -2.71 0.55
N LEU A 88 -6.68 -1.93 0.97
CA LEU A 88 -6.91 -0.80 1.88
C LEU A 88 -7.83 0.26 1.27
N VAL A 89 -7.72 0.51 -0.04
CA VAL A 89 -8.60 1.43 -0.76
C VAL A 89 -10.04 0.91 -0.76
N ASP A 90 -10.28 -0.37 -1.05
CA ASP A 90 -11.62 -0.97 -1.01
C ASP A 90 -12.27 -0.79 0.38
N VAL A 91 -11.53 -1.05 1.45
CA VAL A 91 -12.03 -0.90 2.82
C VAL A 91 -12.37 0.57 3.13
N LEU A 92 -11.55 1.52 2.70
CA LEU A 92 -11.85 2.94 2.85
C LEU A 92 -13.09 3.36 2.05
N GLU A 93 -13.27 2.84 0.83
CA GLU A 93 -14.46 3.11 0.02
C GLU A 93 -15.72 2.56 0.68
N ARG A 94 -15.67 1.34 1.23
CA ARG A 94 -16.79 0.75 1.98
C ARG A 94 -17.18 1.59 3.18
N ILE A 95 -16.20 2.06 3.97
CA ILE A 95 -16.44 2.97 5.10
C ILE A 95 -17.04 4.30 4.61
N HIS A 96 -16.54 4.84 3.49
CA HIS A 96 -17.07 6.07 2.90
C HIS A 96 -18.52 5.93 2.44
N ILE A 97 -18.88 4.81 1.81
CA ILE A 97 -20.26 4.49 1.42
C ILE A 97 -21.17 4.43 2.66
N TRP A 98 -20.74 3.73 3.71
CA TRP A 98 -21.49 3.65 4.97
C TRP A 98 -21.73 5.01 5.61
N GLN A 99 -20.71 5.88 5.62
CA GLN A 99 -20.81 7.24 6.14
C GLN A 99 -21.86 8.08 5.39
N ARG A 100 -22.15 7.74 4.13
CA ARG A 100 -23.13 8.44 3.29
C ARG A 100 -24.52 7.81 3.30
N ALA A 101 -24.69 6.63 3.89
CA ALA A 101 -25.95 5.90 3.89
C ALA A 101 -27.08 6.61 4.67
N TYR A 102 -26.74 7.49 5.61
CA TYR A 102 -27.69 8.17 6.49
C TYR A 102 -27.64 9.71 6.36
N PRO A 103 -28.09 10.27 5.22
CA PRO A 103 -28.09 11.71 5.03
C PRO A 103 -29.17 12.40 5.88
N LEU A 104 -28.84 13.55 6.48
CA LEU A 104 -29.77 14.33 7.32
C LEU A 104 -31.05 14.77 6.59
N LYS A 105 -31.01 14.87 5.26
CA LYS A 105 -32.19 15.20 4.45
C LYS A 105 -33.23 14.07 4.47
N ALA A 106 -32.79 12.81 4.49
CA ALA A 106 -33.68 11.66 4.57
C ALA A 106 -34.00 11.28 6.02
N PHE A 107 -33.03 11.49 6.92
CA PHE A 107 -33.14 11.20 8.36
C PHE A 107 -32.95 12.50 9.15
N PRO A 108 -33.98 13.34 9.25
CA PRO A 108 -33.89 14.58 10.01
C PRO A 108 -33.63 14.30 11.48
N LYS A 109 -32.97 15.24 12.16
CA LYS A 109 -32.68 15.11 13.58
C LYS A 109 -34.00 15.05 14.38
N PRO A 110 -34.23 14.00 15.19
CA PRO A 110 -35.43 13.91 16.01
C PRO A 110 -35.35 14.85 17.23
N ASP A 111 -36.51 15.10 17.86
CA ASP A 111 -36.57 15.75 19.17
C ASP A 111 -36.10 14.78 20.26
N LEU A 112 -34.83 14.90 20.64
CA LEU A 112 -34.20 14.03 21.62
C LEU A 112 -34.75 14.21 23.04
N LYS A 113 -35.32 15.38 23.37
CA LYS A 113 -35.91 15.60 24.71
C LYS A 113 -37.18 14.76 24.85
N LYS A 114 -38.08 14.89 23.88
CA LYS A 114 -39.32 14.11 23.84
C LYS A 114 -39.04 12.61 23.76
N ALA A 115 -38.04 12.20 22.97
CA ALA A 115 -37.63 10.80 22.90
C ALA A 115 -37.13 10.28 24.26
N ALA A 116 -36.32 11.05 24.98
CA ALA A 116 -35.83 10.66 26.30
C ALA A 116 -36.96 10.52 27.34
N GLU A 117 -37.96 11.41 27.33
CA GLU A 117 -39.14 11.32 28.19
C GLU A 117 -39.93 10.03 27.93
N VAL A 118 -40.28 9.75 26.67
CA VAL A 118 -41.04 8.56 26.29
C VAL A 118 -40.29 7.27 26.64
N LEU A 119 -38.97 7.23 26.41
CA LEU A 119 -38.15 6.06 26.76
C LEU A 119 -38.07 5.85 28.26
N LYS A 120 -37.96 6.93 29.04
CA LYS A 120 -37.90 6.86 30.50
C LYS A 120 -39.20 6.31 31.08
N ASP A 121 -40.35 6.74 30.56
CA ASP A 121 -41.67 6.23 30.98
C ASP A 121 -41.81 4.72 30.67
N ALA A 122 -41.11 4.22 29.65
CA ALA A 122 -41.02 2.81 29.30
C ALA A 122 -39.89 2.05 30.04
N GLY A 123 -39.18 2.67 30.99
CA GLY A 123 -38.10 2.03 31.76
C GLY A 123 -36.78 1.89 31.00
N MET A 124 -36.56 2.66 29.94
CA MET A 124 -35.34 2.69 29.13
C MET A 124 -34.66 4.06 29.19
N THR A 125 -33.44 4.17 28.68
CA THR A 125 -32.74 5.46 28.53
C THR A 125 -32.28 5.68 27.10
N LEU A 126 -32.37 6.93 26.64
CA LEU A 126 -31.86 7.33 25.32
C LEU A 126 -30.35 7.06 25.19
N ASP A 127 -29.61 7.24 26.28
CA ASP A 127 -28.17 7.01 26.32
C ASP A 127 -27.81 5.54 26.11
N ALA A 128 -28.55 4.61 26.72
CA ALA A 128 -28.32 3.18 26.56
C ALA A 128 -28.55 2.73 25.10
N ILE A 129 -29.65 3.18 24.49
CA ILE A 129 -29.97 2.88 23.08
C ILE A 129 -28.92 3.50 22.15
N THR A 130 -28.53 4.75 22.41
CA THR A 130 -27.52 5.43 21.60
C THR A 130 -26.17 4.75 21.68
N ALA A 131 -25.73 4.38 22.89
CA ALA A 131 -24.47 3.68 23.10
C ALA A 131 -24.46 2.30 22.42
N ASP A 132 -25.59 1.59 22.44
CA ASP A 132 -25.74 0.29 21.79
C ASP A 132 -25.64 0.40 20.25
N ASN A 133 -26.38 1.35 19.67
CA ASN A 133 -26.30 1.66 18.24
C ASN A 133 -24.88 2.04 17.81
N MET A 134 -24.19 2.88 18.60
CA MET A 134 -22.81 3.28 18.29
C MET A 134 -21.81 2.12 18.42
N ARG A 135 -22.00 1.22 19.41
CA ARG A 135 -21.18 0.00 19.53
C ARG A 135 -21.29 -0.86 18.28
N HIS A 136 -22.51 -1.10 17.79
CA HIS A 136 -22.71 -1.87 16.56
C HIS A 136 -22.03 -1.25 15.33
N VAL A 137 -22.08 0.08 15.17
CA VAL A 137 -21.37 0.76 14.08
C VAL A 137 -19.85 0.59 14.22
N LEU A 138 -19.32 0.80 15.43
CA LEU A 138 -17.89 0.68 15.69
C LEU A 138 -17.38 -0.76 15.51
N ASP A 139 -18.15 -1.77 15.90
CA ASP A 139 -17.79 -3.18 15.73
C ASP A 139 -17.68 -3.56 14.25
N GLN A 140 -18.55 -3.02 13.39
CA GLN A 140 -18.49 -3.24 11.95
C GLN A 140 -17.29 -2.54 11.31
N ILE A 141 -17.00 -1.30 11.71
CA ILE A 141 -15.80 -0.58 11.24
C ILE A 141 -14.54 -1.34 11.68
N LYS A 142 -14.50 -1.76 12.94
CA LYS A 142 -13.41 -2.56 13.50
C LYS A 142 -13.20 -3.85 12.71
N SER A 143 -14.26 -4.61 12.41
CA SER A 143 -14.12 -5.87 11.68
C SER A 143 -13.53 -5.66 10.27
N MET A 144 -13.96 -4.60 9.57
CA MET A 144 -13.42 -4.23 8.26
C MET A 144 -11.93 -3.87 8.35
N VAL A 145 -11.55 -3.06 9.33
CA VAL A 145 -10.16 -2.62 9.53
C VAL A 145 -9.25 -3.78 9.98
N ASP A 146 -9.70 -4.59 10.93
CA ASP A 146 -8.94 -5.73 11.44
C ASP A 146 -8.65 -6.76 10.34
N LEU A 147 -9.63 -7.03 9.46
CA LEU A 147 -9.44 -7.89 8.30
C LEU A 147 -8.39 -7.32 7.34
N ALA A 148 -8.52 -6.04 6.97
CA ALA A 148 -7.60 -5.36 6.07
C ALA A 148 -6.16 -5.36 6.60
N LEU A 149 -6.00 -5.07 7.90
CA LEU A 149 -4.70 -5.03 8.56
C LEU A 149 -4.08 -6.41 8.72
N LYS A 150 -4.90 -7.45 8.90
CA LYS A 150 -4.42 -8.84 8.93
C LYS A 150 -3.89 -9.23 7.56
N GLU A 151 -4.66 -9.02 6.51
CA GLU A 151 -4.27 -9.34 5.13
C GLU A 151 -3.01 -8.56 4.73
N ALA A 152 -2.91 -7.28 5.11
CA ALA A 152 -1.73 -6.45 4.85
C ALA A 152 -0.46 -6.88 5.61
N LYS A 153 -0.58 -7.61 6.72
CA LYS A 153 0.56 -8.16 7.49
C LYS A 153 0.98 -9.55 7.02
N GLU A 154 0.08 -10.27 6.37
CA GLU A 154 0.31 -11.62 5.83
C GLU A 154 0.83 -11.58 4.37
N THR A 155 0.87 -10.40 3.75
CA THR A 155 1.49 -10.14 2.43
C THR A 155 2.94 -9.66 2.55
#